data_AF-A0A5B7DSJ0-F1
#
_entry.id   AF-A0A5B7DSJ0-F1
#
_cell.length_a   1.000
_cell.length_b   1.000
_cell.length_c   1.000
_cell.angle_alpha   90.00
_cell.angle_beta   90.00
_cell.angle_gamma   90.00
#
_symmetry.space_group_name_H-M   'P 1'
#
loop_
_entity.id
_entity.type
_entity.pdbx_description
1 polymer ?
#
loop_
_entity_poly.entity_id
_entity_poly.type
_entity_poly.pdbx_seq_one_letter_code
_entity_poly.pdbx_strand_id
1 'polypeptide(L)'
;MKFVIIAALAAVALAAPDRPYSYASVGSSEEAEILQHDFDLQDDGRYNLDVKTSNGILVSQHGSPDGPEGAVPDSDLLPVAPEFPHPIPDFVLAQIAKAAEEDRNRSPEDRYTYA
;
A
#
# COMPACT_ATOMS: atom_id res chain seq x y z
N MET A 1 19.44 57.34 -25.44
CA MET A 1 19.98 56.71 -24.21
C MET A 1 18.89 56.40 -23.18
N LYS A 2 18.03 57.35 -22.79
CA LYS A 2 16.92 57.12 -21.83
C LYS A 2 15.92 56.02 -22.23
N PHE A 3 15.57 55.91 -23.51
CA PHE A 3 14.66 54.86 -23.99
C PHE A 3 15.24 53.44 -23.95
N VAL A 4 16.56 53.31 -24.05
CA VAL A 4 17.24 52.00 -23.96
C VAL A 4 17.19 51.47 -22.52
N ILE A 5 17.32 52.35 -21.53
CA ILE A 5 17.24 52.00 -20.11
C ILE A 5 15.82 51.55 -19.75
N ILE A 6 14.79 52.23 -20.27
CA ILE A 6 13.40 51.87 -20.03
C ILE A 6 13.07 50.51 -20.69
N ALA A 7 13.54 50.29 -21.92
CA ALA A 7 13.36 49.02 -22.61
C ALA A 7 14.07 47.86 -21.88
N ALA A 8 15.27 48.09 -21.37
CA ALA A 8 16.01 47.09 -20.60
C ALA A 8 15.31 46.74 -19.28
N LEU A 9 14.77 47.73 -18.56
CA LEU A 9 14.02 47.49 -17.32
C LEU A 9 12.70 46.74 -17.58
N ALA A 10 11.99 47.06 -18.66
CA ALA A 10 10.79 46.34 -19.05
C ALA A 10 11.09 44.88 -19.42
N ALA A 11 12.21 44.62 -20.11
CA ALA A 11 12.63 43.26 -20.44
C ALA A 11 13.01 42.44 -19.20
N VAL A 12 13.66 43.05 -18.20
CA VAL A 12 14.00 42.37 -16.93
C VAL A 12 12.75 42.05 -16.11
N ALA A 13 11.75 42.93 -16.09
CA ALA A 13 10.48 42.67 -15.41
C ALA A 13 9.69 41.55 -16.12
N LEU A 14 9.71 41.50 -17.45
CA LEU A 14 9.04 40.44 -18.22
C LEU A 14 9.77 39.09 -18.17
N ALA A 15 11.09 39.12 -17.97
CA ALA A 15 11.92 37.93 -17.78
C ALA A 15 12.01 37.51 -16.31
N ALA A 16 11.45 38.30 -15.38
CA ALA A 16 11.35 37.90 -13.99
C ALA A 16 10.42 36.67 -13.94
N PRO A 17 10.84 35.58 -13.28
CA PRO A 17 9.99 34.41 -13.15
C PRO A 17 8.72 34.79 -12.38
N ASP A 18 7.57 34.73 -13.06
CA ASP A 18 6.23 35.03 -12.52
C ASP A 18 5.73 33.97 -11.51
N ARG A 19 6.64 33.26 -10.87
CA ARG A 19 6.31 32.17 -9.96
C ARG A 19 7.07 32.43 -8.68
N PRO A 20 6.40 32.72 -7.55
CA PRO A 20 7.00 32.33 -6.29
C PRO A 20 7.41 30.87 -6.47
N TYR A 21 8.67 30.58 -6.19
CA TYR A 21 9.12 29.22 -5.97
C TYR A 21 8.27 28.74 -4.79
N SER A 22 7.07 28.22 -5.08
CA SER A 22 6.36 27.46 -4.10
C SER A 22 7.31 26.31 -3.82
N TYR A 23 7.72 26.21 -2.56
CA TYR A 23 8.05 24.92 -2.03
C TYR A 23 6.83 24.09 -2.39
N ALA A 24 6.91 23.29 -3.46
CA ALA A 24 5.87 22.35 -3.78
C ALA A 24 5.65 21.62 -2.48
N SER A 25 4.45 21.78 -1.93
CA SER A 25 4.02 21.11 -0.72
C SER A 25 4.42 19.65 -0.90
N VAL A 26 5.49 19.26 -0.21
CA VAL A 26 5.85 17.87 -0.07
C VAL A 26 4.73 17.33 0.81
N GLY A 27 3.74 16.74 0.16
CA GLY A 27 2.63 16.04 0.79
C GLY A 27 1.46 16.92 1.23
N SER A 28 0.67 17.39 0.29
CA SER A 28 -0.79 17.33 0.51
C SER A 28 -1.23 15.98 -0.03
N SER A 29 -1.28 14.97 0.85
CA SER A 29 -2.01 13.74 0.54
C SER A 29 -3.48 14.15 0.48
N GLU A 30 -3.94 14.54 -0.71
CA GLU A 30 -5.37 14.66 -0.97
C GLU A 30 -5.94 13.24 -0.77
N GLU A 31 -6.49 12.98 0.41
CA GLU A 31 -7.17 11.71 0.68
C GLU A 31 -8.41 11.65 -0.22
N ALA A 32 -8.34 10.79 -1.22
CA ALA A 32 -9.47 10.54 -2.09
C ALA A 32 -10.35 9.47 -1.45
N GLU A 33 -11.58 9.84 -1.10
CA GLU A 33 -12.58 8.90 -0.63
C GLU A 33 -12.88 7.85 -1.70
N ILE A 34 -13.00 6.58 -1.28
CA ILE A 34 -13.43 5.49 -2.15
C ILE A 34 -14.96 5.55 -2.26
N LEU A 35 -15.46 5.89 -3.45
CA LEU A 35 -16.89 6.01 -3.72
C LEU A 35 -17.54 4.67 -4.04
N GLN A 36 -16.79 3.76 -4.68
CA GLN A 36 -17.25 2.42 -5.03
C GLN A 36 -16.09 1.45 -4.90
N HIS A 37 -16.34 0.30 -4.27
CA HIS A 37 -15.40 -0.80 -4.16
C HIS A 37 -16.18 -2.11 -4.31
N ASP A 38 -16.14 -2.68 -5.50
CA ASP A 38 -16.78 -3.94 -5.82
C ASP A 38 -15.71 -5.03 -5.99
N PHE A 39 -15.87 -6.13 -5.25
CA PHE A 39 -14.94 -7.25 -5.30
C PHE A 39 -15.72 -8.55 -5.41
N ASP A 40 -15.65 -9.15 -6.60
CA ASP A 40 -16.29 -10.41 -6.93
C ASP A 40 -15.23 -11.50 -7.02
N LEU A 41 -15.23 -12.42 -6.05
CA LEU A 41 -14.43 -13.64 -6.08
C LEU A 41 -15.31 -14.81 -6.50
N GLN A 42 -14.90 -15.50 -7.57
CA GLN A 42 -15.53 -16.72 -8.05
C GLN A 42 -14.94 -17.94 -7.33
N ASP A 43 -15.73 -19.02 -7.26
CA ASP A 43 -15.36 -20.28 -6.57
C ASP A 43 -14.15 -20.98 -7.24
N ASP A 44 -13.89 -20.66 -8.51
CA ASP A 44 -12.75 -21.14 -9.30
C ASP A 44 -11.49 -20.28 -9.11
N GLY A 45 -11.50 -19.31 -8.18
CA GLY A 45 -10.37 -18.43 -7.87
C GLY A 45 -10.20 -17.25 -8.82
N ARG A 46 -11.09 -17.08 -9.82
CA ARG A 46 -11.12 -15.88 -10.64
C ARG A 46 -11.68 -14.70 -9.85
N TYR A 47 -11.16 -13.50 -10.08
CA TYR A 47 -11.66 -12.31 -9.39
C TYR A 47 -11.84 -11.12 -10.33
N ASN A 48 -12.76 -10.24 -9.96
CA ASN A 48 -12.90 -8.90 -10.52
C ASN A 48 -12.88 -7.88 -9.37
N LEU A 49 -12.16 -6.78 -9.58
CA LEU A 49 -12.02 -5.68 -8.66
C LEU A 49 -12.31 -4.38 -9.41
N ASP A 50 -13.33 -3.66 -8.98
CA ASP A 50 -13.70 -2.35 -9.50
C ASP A 50 -13.68 -1.31 -8.38
N VAL A 51 -12.75 -0.37 -8.46
CA VAL A 51 -12.59 0.73 -7.48
C VAL A 51 -12.75 2.07 -8.16
N LYS A 52 -13.57 2.93 -7.56
CA LYS A 52 -13.75 4.33 -7.98
C LYS A 52 -13.52 5.25 -6.79
N THR A 53 -12.70 6.28 -6.97
CA THR A 53 -12.42 7.28 -5.94
C THR A 53 -13.01 8.65 -6.30
N SER A 54 -13.11 9.54 -5.31
CA SER A 54 -13.70 10.88 -5.46
C SER A 54 -12.90 11.81 -6.38
N ASN A 55 -11.59 11.58 -6.50
CA ASN A 55 -10.72 12.29 -7.44
C ASN A 55 -10.71 11.70 -8.86
N GLY A 56 -11.60 10.74 -9.15
CA GLY A 56 -11.80 10.18 -10.49
C GLY A 56 -10.83 9.06 -10.88
N ILE A 57 -10.08 8.49 -9.93
CA ILE A 57 -9.29 7.28 -10.19
C ILE A 57 -10.28 6.12 -10.35
N LEU A 58 -10.12 5.40 -11.47
CA LEU A 58 -10.89 4.21 -11.83
C LEU A 58 -9.90 3.06 -11.98
N VAL A 59 -10.04 2.04 -11.14
CA VAL A 59 -9.24 0.81 -11.23
C VAL A 59 -10.20 -0.33 -11.52
N SER A 60 -10.04 -0.97 -12.67
CA SER A 60 -10.71 -2.23 -13.02
C SER A 60 -9.64 -3.29 -13.24
N GLN A 61 -9.61 -4.29 -12.37
CA GLN A 61 -8.67 -5.40 -12.42
C GLN A 61 -9.44 -6.72 -12.46
N HIS A 62 -8.96 -7.65 -13.27
CA HIS A 62 -9.45 -9.02 -13.27
C HIS A 62 -8.25 -9.97 -13.21
N GLY A 63 -8.43 -11.10 -12.55
CA GLY A 63 -7.42 -12.15 -12.49
C GLY A 63 -8.04 -13.52 -12.63
N SER A 64 -7.26 -14.44 -13.21
CA SER A 64 -7.64 -15.83 -13.37
C SER A 64 -6.49 -16.72 -12.90
N PRO A 65 -6.77 -17.79 -12.13
CA PRO A 65 -5.77 -18.78 -11.80
C PRO A 65 -5.40 -19.65 -13.01
N ASP A 66 -6.21 -19.62 -14.08
CA ASP A 66 -5.89 -20.24 -15.36
C ASP A 66 -5.28 -19.23 -16.34
N GLY A 67 -4.12 -19.52 -16.91
CA GLY A 67 -3.50 -18.75 -18.00
C GLY A 67 -1.97 -18.67 -17.94
N PRO A 68 -1.29 -18.24 -19.02
CA PRO A 68 0.16 -18.09 -19.04
C PRO A 68 0.67 -16.87 -18.27
N GLU A 69 -0.19 -15.88 -17.96
CA GLU A 69 0.15 -14.67 -17.22
C GLU A 69 -0.81 -14.49 -16.03
N GLY A 70 -0.26 -14.31 -14.82
CA GLY A 70 -1.05 -14.03 -13.61
C GLY A 70 -1.70 -15.25 -12.92
N ALA A 71 -1.61 -16.43 -13.53
CA ALA A 71 -1.98 -17.69 -12.89
C ALA A 71 -1.09 -17.96 -11.67
N VAL A 72 -1.70 -18.21 -10.51
CA VAL A 72 -1.00 -18.90 -9.42
C VAL A 72 -0.78 -20.32 -9.94
N PRO A 73 0.46 -20.77 -10.17
CA PRO A 73 0.67 -22.14 -10.57
C PRO A 73 0.15 -23.01 -9.43
N ASP A 74 -0.91 -23.77 -9.68
CA ASP A 74 -1.31 -24.88 -8.84
C ASP A 74 -1.10 -26.12 -9.69
N SER A 75 0.00 -26.82 -9.46
CA SER A 75 0.35 -28.00 -10.24
C SER A 75 1.08 -29.01 -9.36
N ASP A 76 0.82 -30.30 -9.61
CA ASP A 76 1.52 -31.41 -8.97
C ASP A 76 3.04 -31.43 -9.26
N LEU A 77 3.50 -30.61 -10.22
CA LEU A 77 4.90 -30.43 -10.57
C LEU A 77 5.60 -29.34 -9.75
N LEU A 78 4.86 -28.58 -8.93
CA LEU A 78 5.49 -27.64 -8.02
C LEU A 78 6.35 -28.39 -6.99
N PRO A 79 7.54 -27.86 -6.66
CA PRO A 79 8.37 -28.48 -5.65
C PRO A 79 7.65 -28.46 -4.30
N VAL A 80 7.22 -29.62 -3.84
CA VAL A 80 6.70 -29.81 -2.49
C VAL A 80 7.83 -29.51 -1.52
N ALA A 81 7.59 -28.58 -0.59
CA ALA A 81 8.56 -28.28 0.45
C ALA A 81 8.90 -29.59 1.19
N PRO A 82 10.20 -29.91 1.37
CA PRO A 82 10.58 -31.12 2.09
C PRO A 82 10.00 -31.09 3.51
N GLU A 83 9.65 -32.26 4.04
CA GLU A 83 9.26 -32.37 5.44
C GLU A 83 10.35 -31.75 6.32
N PHE A 84 9.94 -30.95 7.29
CA PHE A 84 10.83 -30.24 8.19
C PHE A 84 11.01 -31.11 9.45
N PRO A 85 12.01 -32.01 9.49
CA PRO A 85 11.99 -33.16 10.40
C PRO A 85 12.69 -32.86 11.72
N HIS A 86 12.96 -31.59 12.02
CA HIS A 86 13.61 -31.24 13.28
C HIS A 86 12.57 -30.90 14.35
N PRO A 87 12.78 -31.38 15.59
CA PRO A 87 11.90 -31.03 16.69
C PRO A 87 11.97 -29.53 16.94
N ILE A 88 10.87 -28.99 17.46
CA ILE A 88 10.81 -27.62 17.95
C ILE A 88 11.91 -27.45 19.01
N PRO A 89 12.82 -26.46 18.88
CA PRO A 89 13.86 -26.25 19.87
C PRO A 89 13.28 -25.96 21.26
N ASP A 90 13.95 -26.44 22.32
CA ASP A 90 13.48 -26.31 23.70
C ASP A 90 13.19 -24.86 24.14
N PHE A 91 13.97 -23.89 23.62
CA PHE A 91 13.74 -22.48 23.95
C PHE A 91 12.41 -21.95 23.39
N VAL A 92 11.96 -22.47 22.24
CA VAL A 92 10.66 -22.12 21.66
C VAL A 92 9.53 -22.72 22.50
N LEU A 93 9.70 -23.96 22.97
CA LEU A 93 8.77 -24.58 23.91
C LEU A 93 8.68 -23.78 25.21
N ALA A 94 9.82 -23.29 25.72
CA ALA A 94 9.87 -22.44 26.90
C ALA A 94 9.17 -21.09 26.66
N GLN A 95 9.31 -20.49 25.48
CA GLN A 95 8.60 -19.27 25.11
C GLN A 95 7.08 -19.48 25.05
N ILE A 96 6.61 -20.60 24.48
CA ILE A 96 5.20 -20.96 24.44
C ILE A 96 4.66 -21.13 25.87
N ALA A 97 5.38 -21.85 26.71
CA ALA A 97 4.99 -22.05 28.11
C ALA A 97 4.92 -20.73 28.88
N LYS A 98 5.91 -19.85 28.68
CA LYS A 98 5.95 -18.51 29.28
C LYS A 98 4.78 -17.64 28.82
N ALA A 99 4.49 -17.61 27.52
CA ALA A 99 3.37 -16.85 26.97
C ALA A 99 2.01 -17.34 27.53
N ALA A 100 1.84 -18.65 27.70
CA ALA A 100 0.64 -19.23 28.30
C ALA A 100 0.50 -18.94 29.80
N GLU A 101 1.60 -18.77 30.52
CA GLU A 101 1.59 -18.32 31.92
C GLU A 101 1.26 -16.83 32.04
N GLU A 102 1.90 -15.99 31.20
CA GLU A 102 1.61 -14.56 31.14
C GLU A 102 0.15 -14.29 30.78
N ASP A 103 -0.42 -15.00 29.79
CA ASP A 103 -1.82 -14.83 29.40
C ASP A 103 -2.81 -15.28 30.48
N ARG A 104 -2.47 -16.31 31.28
CA ARG A 104 -3.25 -16.70 32.47
C ARG A 104 -3.17 -15.67 33.60
N ASN A 105 -2.03 -15.02 33.74
CA ASN A 105 -1.78 -14.03 34.79
C ASN A 105 -2.16 -12.60 34.38
N ARG A 106 -2.48 -12.38 33.09
CA ARG A 106 -2.88 -11.08 32.56
C ARG A 106 -4.29 -10.73 33.02
N SER A 107 -4.45 -9.53 33.57
CA SER A 107 -5.77 -9.04 33.95
C SER A 107 -6.64 -8.74 32.71
N PRO A 108 -7.97 -8.93 32.76
CA PRO A 108 -8.85 -8.62 31.63
C PRO A 108 -8.75 -7.17 31.15
N GLU A 109 -8.50 -6.21 32.05
CA GLU A 109 -8.27 -4.81 31.66
C GLU A 109 -7.05 -4.62 30.75
N ASP A 110 -5.95 -5.32 31.01
CA ASP A 110 -4.72 -5.19 30.23
C ASP A 110 -4.84 -5.81 28.83
N ARG A 111 -5.82 -6.68 28.60
CA ARG A 111 -6.02 -7.35 27.30
C ARG A 111 -6.51 -6.39 26.20
N TYR A 112 -7.11 -5.26 26.57
CA TYR A 112 -7.67 -4.28 25.64
C TYR A 112 -6.97 -2.91 25.69
N THR A 113 -5.90 -2.75 26.48
CA THR A 113 -5.08 -1.52 26.49
C THR A 113 -4.12 -1.49 25.31
N TYR A 114 -4.66 -1.30 24.11
CA TYR A 114 -3.97 -0.74 22.96
C TYR A 114 -4.93 0.30 22.36
N ALA A 115 -4.91 1.49 22.94
CA ALA A 115 -5.54 2.70 22.42
C ALA A 115 -4.58 3.87 22.61
#